data_AF-A0A2I1E3A5-F1
#
_entry.id   AF-A0A2I1E3A5-F1
#
_cell.length_a   1.000
_cell.length_b   1.000
_cell.length_c   1.000
_cell.angle_alpha   90.00
_cell.angle_beta   90.00
_cell.angle_gamma   90.00
#
_symmetry.space_group_name_H-M   'P 1'
#
loop_
_entity.id
_entity.type
_entity.pdbx_description
1 polymer ?
#
loop_
_entity_poly.entity_id
_entity_poly.type
_entity_poly.pdbx_seq_one_letter_code
_entity_poly.pdbx_strand_id
1 'polypeptide(L)'
;MKNKTKIVLITWNDAQGSTIFGEDKKRSQSKKYRRIGIHLIINEEELDINNSPSLKQCEGCTKNISKKKETKECLIYLEGEFSRTIEKRNEEGVLKPYETLNNIIKKNEWIRKYNEEEKIMKNIMKGLG
;
A
#
# COMPACT_ATOMS: atom_id res chain seq x y z
N MET A 1 -10.68 -28.76 -0.44
CA MET A 1 -9.52 -27.89 -0.78
C MET A 1 -9.75 -26.53 -0.15
N LYS A 2 -8.87 -26.06 0.74
CA LYS A 2 -8.97 -24.70 1.28
C LYS A 2 -8.54 -23.73 0.17
N ASN A 3 -9.45 -22.88 -0.31
CA ASN A 3 -9.10 -21.78 -1.20
C ASN A 3 -8.02 -20.95 -0.49
N LYS A 4 -6.75 -21.04 -0.94
CA LYS A 4 -5.69 -20.13 -0.49
C LYS A 4 -6.15 -18.73 -0.88
N THR A 5 -6.51 -17.92 0.11
CA THR A 5 -6.81 -16.51 -0.10
C THR A 5 -5.61 -15.89 -0.80
N LYS A 6 -5.78 -15.41 -2.04
CA LYS A 6 -4.71 -14.73 -2.80
C LYS A 6 -4.26 -13.54 -1.95
N ILE A 7 -3.04 -13.56 -1.42
CA ILE A 7 -2.50 -12.44 -0.64
C ILE A 7 -2.40 -11.24 -1.58
N VAL A 8 -3.19 -10.21 -1.30
CA VAL A 8 -3.34 -9.03 -2.14
C VAL A 8 -2.23 -8.03 -1.81
N LEU A 9 -1.50 -7.57 -2.83
CA LEU A 9 -0.56 -6.46 -2.71
C LEU A 9 -1.30 -5.15 -2.95
N ILE A 10 -1.23 -4.25 -1.99
CA ILE A 10 -1.88 -2.94 -2.00
C ILE A 10 -0.79 -1.87 -2.00
N THR A 11 -0.98 -0.81 -2.78
CA THR A 11 -0.08 0.34 -2.83
C THR A 11 -0.84 1.65 -2.86
N TRP A 12 -0.23 2.69 -2.30
CA TRP A 12 -0.70 4.08 -2.33
C TRP A 12 0.47 5.04 -2.14
N ASN A 13 0.28 6.33 -2.41
CA ASN A 13 1.22 7.36 -1.98
C ASN A 13 0.69 8.03 -0.71
N ASP A 14 1.50 8.09 0.34
CA ASP A 14 1.14 8.74 1.59
C ASP A 14 1.09 10.28 1.44
N ALA A 15 0.70 10.98 2.50
CA ALA A 15 0.54 12.44 2.46
C ALA A 15 1.82 13.21 2.12
N GLN A 16 2.97 12.58 2.28
CA GLN A 16 4.29 13.12 1.95
C GLN A 16 4.73 12.76 0.53
N GLY A 17 3.89 12.03 -0.24
CA GLY A 17 4.21 11.57 -1.59
C GLY A 17 5.04 10.27 -1.62
N SER A 18 5.32 9.65 -0.47
CA SER A 18 6.07 8.39 -0.42
C SER A 18 5.19 7.22 -0.84
N THR A 19 5.67 6.40 -1.78
CA THR A 19 4.97 5.18 -2.20
C THR A 19 5.08 4.09 -1.13
N ILE A 20 3.94 3.61 -0.66
CA ILE A 20 3.82 2.57 0.35
C ILE A 20 3.33 1.28 -0.30
N PHE A 21 3.83 0.15 0.21
CA PHE A 21 3.41 -1.19 -0.19
C PHE A 21 2.97 -1.98 1.05
N GLY A 22 1.86 -2.71 0.92
CA GLY A 22 1.36 -3.56 1.99
C GLY A 22 0.73 -4.85 1.46
N GLU A 23 1.06 -5.98 2.09
CA GLU A 23 0.31 -7.23 1.88
C GLU A 23 -0.85 -7.31 2.86
N ASP A 24 -2.07 -7.46 2.35
CA ASP A 24 -3.24 -7.60 3.20
C ASP A 24 -3.15 -8.84 4.11
N LYS A 25 -3.26 -8.61 5.42
CA LYS A 25 -3.09 -9.66 6.44
C LYS A 25 -4.39 -9.96 7.18
N LYS A 26 -5.05 -8.94 7.72
CA LYS A 26 -6.25 -9.13 8.57
C LYS A 26 -7.15 -7.90 8.63
N ARG A 27 -8.37 -8.10 9.14
CA ARG A 27 -9.26 -7.00 9.52
C ARG A 27 -8.67 -6.22 10.70
N SER A 28 -8.89 -4.91 10.65
CA SER A 28 -8.56 -3.96 11.71
C SER A 28 -9.74 -3.78 12.66
N GLN A 29 -9.45 -3.47 13.92
CA GLN A 29 -10.46 -3.02 14.90
C GLN A 29 -10.61 -1.49 14.94
N SER A 30 -9.79 -0.75 14.18
CA SER A 30 -9.88 0.70 14.09
C SER A 30 -11.20 1.13 13.44
N LYS A 31 -11.80 2.21 13.94
CA LYS A 31 -12.96 2.87 13.31
C LYS A 31 -12.59 3.52 11.96
N LYS A 32 -11.33 3.95 11.82
CA LYS A 32 -10.83 4.66 10.63
C LYS A 32 -10.33 3.69 9.56
N TYR A 33 -9.58 2.67 9.96
CA TYR A 33 -8.91 1.75 9.04
C TYR A 33 -9.55 0.38 9.10
N ARG A 34 -9.92 -0.18 7.94
CA ARG A 34 -10.62 -1.48 7.85
C ARG A 34 -9.67 -2.68 7.84
N ARG A 35 -8.43 -2.52 7.36
CA ARG A 35 -7.46 -3.60 7.15
C ARG A 35 -6.11 -3.24 7.75
N ILE A 36 -5.38 -4.28 8.18
CA ILE A 36 -3.98 -4.23 8.59
C ILE A 36 -3.22 -5.14 7.63
N GLY A 37 -2.06 -4.65 7.17
CA GLY A 37 -1.16 -5.40 6.30
C GLY A 37 0.26 -5.42 6.81
N ILE A 38 1.06 -6.26 6.18
CA ILE A 38 2.52 -6.33 6.36
C ILE A 38 3.15 -5.24 5.51
N HIS A 39 3.95 -4.38 6.12
CA HIS A 39 4.63 -3.30 5.41
C HIS A 39 5.79 -3.87 4.58
N LEU A 40 5.80 -3.53 3.29
CA LEU A 40 6.88 -3.83 2.37
C LEU A 40 7.59 -2.55 1.98
N ILE A 41 8.91 -2.63 1.82
CA ILE A 41 9.77 -1.54 1.37
C ILE A 41 10.55 -1.98 0.13
N ILE A 42 10.94 -1.00 -0.68
CA ILE A 42 11.79 -1.24 -1.85
C ILE A 42 13.19 -1.63 -1.37
N ASN A 43 13.83 -2.57 -2.05
CA ASN A 43 15.26 -2.80 -1.88
C ASN A 43 16.04 -1.69 -2.60
N GLU A 44 16.58 -0.73 -1.85
CA GLU A 44 17.22 0.48 -2.40
C GLU A 44 18.50 0.16 -3.20
N GLU A 45 19.18 -0.94 -2.89
CA GLU A 45 20.38 -1.40 -3.61
C GLU A 45 20.09 -1.74 -5.09
N GLU A 46 18.84 -2.04 -5.43
CA GLU A 46 18.37 -2.40 -6.78
C GLU A 46 17.38 -1.36 -7.34
N LEU A 47 17.42 -0.12 -6.83
CA LEU A 47 16.45 0.90 -7.21
C LEU A 47 16.63 1.35 -8.66
N ASP A 48 15.68 1.00 -9.51
CA ASP A 48 15.50 1.57 -10.84
C ASP A 48 14.03 1.93 -11.06
N ILE A 49 13.77 3.22 -11.25
CA ILE A 49 12.41 3.75 -11.41
C ILE A 49 11.71 3.22 -12.68
N ASN A 50 12.48 2.84 -13.70
CA ASN A 50 11.95 2.35 -14.97
C ASN A 50 11.74 0.83 -14.97
N ASN A 51 12.11 0.15 -13.89
CA ASN A 51 11.92 -1.28 -13.72
C ASN A 51 10.97 -1.59 -12.54
N SER A 52 10.61 -2.86 -12.43
CA SER A 52 9.82 -3.35 -11.31
C SER A 52 10.69 -3.40 -10.03
N PRO A 53 10.25 -2.77 -8.93
CA PRO A 53 11.02 -2.75 -7.69
C PRO A 53 11.02 -4.12 -7.00
N SER A 54 12.18 -4.54 -6.51
CA SER A 54 12.30 -5.61 -5.54
C SER A 54 11.73 -5.17 -4.19
N LEU A 55 10.80 -5.93 -3.62
CA LEU A 55 10.16 -5.64 -2.34
C LEU A 55 10.63 -6.60 -1.26
N LYS A 56 10.94 -6.06 -0.08
CA LYS A 56 11.27 -6.83 1.13
C LYS A 56 10.39 -6.39 2.31
N GLN A 57 10.23 -7.28 3.29
CA GLN A 57 9.50 -6.94 4.51
C GLN A 57 10.25 -5.84 5.28
N CYS A 58 9.50 -4.84 5.75
CA CYS A 58 10.03 -3.82 6.64
C CYS A 58 10.27 -4.40 8.03
N GLU A 59 11.47 -4.19 8.58
CA GLU A 59 11.85 -4.71 9.91
C GLU A 59 11.33 -3.84 11.08
N GLY A 60 10.73 -2.69 10.76
CA GLY A 60 10.17 -1.75 11.73
C GLY A 60 10.44 -0.31 11.31
N CYS A 61 9.40 0.52 11.35
CA CYS A 61 9.52 1.94 11.09
C CYS A 61 8.51 2.73 11.92
N THR A 62 8.49 4.05 11.78
CA THR A 62 7.55 4.94 12.46
C THR A 62 6.08 4.69 12.12
N LYS A 63 5.80 4.00 10.99
CA LYS A 63 4.44 3.60 10.61
C LYS A 63 4.00 2.30 11.29
N ASN A 64 4.90 1.59 11.97
CA ASN A 64 4.60 0.29 12.60
C ASN A 64 3.55 0.45 13.71
N ILE A 65 2.43 -0.25 13.58
CA ILE A 65 1.34 -0.28 14.57
C ILE A 65 1.39 -1.50 15.49
N SER A 66 2.38 -2.39 15.29
CA SER A 66 2.64 -3.51 16.20
C SER A 66 2.99 -2.99 17.59
N LYS A 67 2.27 -3.47 18.61
CA LYS A 67 2.60 -3.21 20.02
C LYS A 67 3.63 -4.19 20.59
N LYS A 68 3.87 -5.31 19.90
CA LYS A 68 4.75 -6.39 20.37
C LYS A 68 6.15 -6.17 19.81
N LYS A 69 7.11 -5.89 20.69
CA LYS A 69 8.52 -5.69 20.35
C LYS A 69 9.22 -6.97 19.87
N GLU A 70 8.65 -8.14 20.16
CA GLU A 70 9.27 -9.45 19.92
C GLU A 70 9.18 -9.91 18.45
N THR A 71 8.23 -9.38 17.69
CA THR A 71 8.06 -9.73 16.27
C THR A 71 8.75 -8.69 15.40
N LYS A 72 9.68 -9.12 14.52
CA LYS A 72 10.27 -8.29 13.45
C LYS A 72 9.26 -7.86 12.37
N GLU A 73 7.96 -8.05 12.60
CA GLU A 73 6.92 -7.76 11.63
C GLU A 73 6.46 -6.31 11.76
N CYS A 74 6.75 -5.49 10.76
CA CYS A 74 6.19 -4.16 10.64
C CYS A 74 4.75 -4.23 10.10
N LEU A 75 3.78 -3.98 10.97
CA LEU A 75 2.36 -3.90 10.60
C LEU A 75 1.97 -2.46 10.32
N ILE A 76 1.15 -2.23 9.29
CA ILE A 76 0.60 -0.91 8.96
C ILE A 76 -0.91 -0.99 8.74
N TYR A 77 -1.60 0.13 8.97
CA TYR A 77 -2.94 0.28 8.42
C TYR A 77 -2.86 0.41 6.91
N LEU A 78 -3.69 -0.35 6.20
CA LEU A 78 -3.80 -0.23 4.75
C LEU A 78 -4.74 0.92 4.43
N GLU A 79 -4.28 1.81 3.55
CA GLU A 79 -5.12 2.88 3.02
C GLU A 79 -6.30 2.28 2.25
N GLY A 80 -7.47 2.90 2.38
CA GLY A 80 -8.69 2.43 1.72
C GLY A 80 -8.90 3.19 0.42
N GLU A 81 -9.33 4.43 0.55
CA GLU A 81 -9.84 5.24 -0.57
C GLU A 81 -8.72 5.63 -1.54
N PHE A 82 -7.53 5.93 -1.04
CA PHE A 82 -6.41 6.39 -1.89
C PHE A 82 -5.44 5.28 -2.28
N SER A 83 -5.90 4.03 -2.23
CA SER A 83 -5.08 2.85 -2.52
C SER A 83 -5.56 2.10 -3.75
N ARG A 84 -4.71 1.21 -4.24
CA ARG A 84 -5.08 0.23 -5.25
C ARG A 84 -4.41 -1.12 -5.01
N THR A 85 -5.08 -2.17 -5.43
CA THR A 85 -4.48 -3.49 -5.57
C THR A 85 -3.61 -3.53 -6.82
N ILE A 86 -2.44 -4.17 -6.71
CA ILE A 86 -1.58 -4.48 -7.85
C ILE A 86 -1.21 -5.96 -7.89
N GLU A 87 -0.99 -6.46 -9.10
CA GLU A 87 -0.49 -7.81 -9.27
C GLU A 87 1.01 -7.89 -8.99
N LYS A 88 1.43 -9.05 -8.49
CA LYS A 88 2.81 -9.34 -8.10
C LYS A 88 3.20 -10.75 -8.53
N ARG A 89 4.51 -10.94 -8.66
CA ARG A 89 5.18 -12.22 -8.88
C ARG A 89 6.24 -12.44 -7.81
N ASN A 90 6.62 -13.70 -7.68
CA ASN A 90 7.84 -14.09 -6.99
C ASN A 90 8.83 -14.53 -8.06
N GLU A 91 9.96 -13.85 -8.16
CA GLU A 91 11.02 -14.08 -9.13
C GLU A 91 12.27 -14.47 -8.32
N GLU A 92 12.66 -15.75 -8.38
CA GLU A 92 13.82 -16.28 -7.64
C GLU A 92 13.78 -16.02 -6.12
N GLY A 93 12.61 -16.05 -5.51
CA GLY A 93 12.42 -15.75 -4.08
C GLY A 93 12.15 -14.28 -3.78
N VAL A 94 12.34 -13.38 -4.75
CA VAL A 94 12.15 -11.94 -4.60
C VAL A 94 10.74 -11.54 -5.00
N LEU A 95 10.07 -10.76 -4.15
CA LEU A 95 8.74 -10.24 -4.42
C LEU A 95 8.83 -9.01 -5.33
N LYS A 96 8.14 -9.05 -6.48
CA LYS A 96 8.12 -7.94 -7.44
C LYS A 96 6.69 -7.66 -7.94
N PRO A 97 6.24 -6.40 -8.03
CA PRO A 97 5.02 -6.07 -8.75
C PRO A 97 5.22 -6.25 -10.27
N TYR A 98 4.16 -6.46 -11.04
CA TYR A 98 4.30 -6.49 -12.51
C TYR A 98 4.55 -5.11 -13.13
N GLU A 99 4.23 -4.04 -12.40
CA GLU A 99 4.42 -2.67 -12.85
C GLU A 99 5.81 -2.12 -12.51
N THR A 100 6.29 -1.17 -13.32
CA THR A 100 7.48 -0.38 -13.00
C THR A 100 7.21 0.60 -11.86
N LEU A 101 8.24 0.99 -11.12
CA LEU A 101 8.09 1.92 -10.01
C LEU A 101 7.52 3.27 -10.46
N ASN A 102 7.98 3.82 -11.59
CA ASN A 102 7.46 5.07 -12.17
C ASN A 102 5.95 4.97 -12.48
N ASN A 103 5.51 3.85 -13.06
CA ASN A 103 4.08 3.63 -13.31
C ASN A 103 3.28 3.52 -12.01
N ILE A 104 3.86 2.90 -10.98
CA ILE A 104 3.21 2.81 -9.67
C ILE A 104 3.02 4.19 -9.05
N ILE A 105 4.08 4.99 -8.98
CA ILE A 105 4.07 6.35 -8.44
C ILE A 105 3.01 7.20 -9.14
N LYS A 106 3.08 7.29 -10.49
CA LYS A 106 2.18 8.13 -11.28
C LYS A 106 0.70 7.73 -11.14
N LYS A 107 0.40 6.43 -11.16
CA LYS A 107 -0.98 5.96 -11.00
C LYS A 107 -1.51 6.22 -9.59
N ASN A 108 -0.67 6.06 -8.57
CA ASN A 108 -1.06 6.34 -7.20
C ASN A 108 -1.33 7.84 -6.98
N GLU A 109 -0.52 8.72 -7.58
CA GLU A 109 -0.78 10.17 -7.58
C GLU A 109 -2.11 10.52 -8.25
N TRP A 110 -2.38 9.91 -9.41
CA TRP A 110 -3.64 10.11 -10.14
C TRP A 110 -4.86 9.69 -9.32
N ILE A 111 -4.84 8.50 -8.70
CA ILE A 111 -5.93 8.03 -7.83
C ILE A 111 -6.17 8.99 -6.68
N ARG A 112 -5.09 9.49 -6.08
CA ARG A 112 -5.19 10.43 -4.97
C ARG A 112 -5.87 11.72 -5.40
N LYS A 113 -5.38 12.36 -6.47
CA LYS A 113 -5.94 13.62 -7.00
C LYS A 113 -7.41 13.45 -7.36
N TYR A 114 -7.74 12.40 -8.12
CA TYR A 114 -9.11 12.10 -8.51
C TYR A 114 -10.05 11.96 -7.32
N ASN A 115 -9.65 11.18 -6.30
CA ASN A 115 -10.48 10.97 -5.11
C ASN A 115 -10.57 12.20 -4.19
N GLU A 116 -9.54 13.06 -4.17
CA GLU A 116 -9.59 14.36 -3.47
C GLU A 116 -10.57 15.32 -4.16
N GLU A 117 -10.51 15.43 -5.49
CA GLU A 117 -11.45 16.22 -6.30
C GLU A 117 -12.90 15.73 -6.16
N GLU A 118 -13.11 14.40 -6.18
CA GLU A 118 -14.43 13.80 -6.02
C GLU A 118 -15.03 14.14 -4.63
N LYS A 119 -14.21 14.15 -3.58
CA LYS A 119 -14.64 14.56 -2.24
C LYS A 119 -15.03 16.03 -2.17
N ILE A 120 -14.24 16.91 -2.79
CA ILE A 120 -14.53 18.34 -2.85
C ILE A 120 -15.87 18.57 -3.58
N MET A 121 -16.05 17.95 -4.74
CA MET A 121 -17.30 18.02 -5.53
C MET A 121 -18.51 17.54 -4.72
N LYS A 122 -18.40 16.41 -4.01
CA LYS A 122 -19.47 15.89 -3.15
C LYS A 122 -19.82 16.84 -2.01
N ASN A 123 -18.84 17.51 -1.41
CA ASN A 123 -19.08 18.46 -0.34
C ASN A 123 -19.76 19.74 -0.84
N ILE A 124 -19.36 20.25 -2.02
CA ILE A 124 -20.02 21.39 -2.66
C ILE A 124 -21.50 21.05 -2.94
N MET A 125 -21.78 19.89 -3.54
CA MET A 125 -23.17 19.48 -3.82
C MET A 125 -24.02 19.33 -2.55
N LYS A 126 -23.44 18.84 -1.44
CA LYS A 126 -24.16 18.71 -0.15
C LYS A 126 -24.45 20.04 0.53
N GLY A 127 -23.64 21.08 0.28
CA GLY A 127 -23.88 22.42 0.85
C GLY A 127 -24.91 23.25 0.09
N LEU A 128 -25.35 22.78 -1.08
CA LEU A 128 -26.30 23.47 -1.96
C LEU A 128 -27.75 22.97 -1.82
N GLY A 129 -28.00 21.90 -1.05
CA GLY A 129 -29.33 21.35 -0.79
C GLY A 129 -29.70 21.44 0.68
#